data_AF-A0A7Y8M7B7-F1
#
_entry.id   AF-A0A7Y8M7B7-F1
#
_cell.length_a   1.000
_cell.length_b   1.000
_cell.length_c   1.000
_cell.angle_alpha   90.00
_cell.angle_beta   90.00
_cell.angle_gamma   90.00
#
_symmetry.space_group_name_H-M   'P 1'
#
loop_
_entity.id
_entity.type
_entity.pdbx_description
1 polymer ?
#
loop_
_entity_poly.entity_id
_entity_poly.type
_entity_poly.pdbx_seq_one_letter_code
_entity_poly.pdbx_strand_id
1 'polypeptide(L)'
;MDLTNPFDHQPPARMVAGALAHLARHMETGCARSARLAAMLLEQVASDPEADEHLRAHARELVEILEKDRERQTHGDSVPAPNAAVSTITDTTRRERWTRTRY
;
A
#
# COMPACT_ATOMS: atom_id res chain seq x y z
N MET A 1 3.79 -36.15 -24.02
CA MET A 1 4.31 -35.44 -22.84
C MET A 1 3.69 -34.06 -22.86
N ASP A 2 2.75 -33.79 -21.96
CA ASP A 2 2.47 -32.43 -21.49
C ASP A 2 1.83 -32.58 -20.11
N LEU A 3 2.64 -32.43 -19.07
CA LEU A 3 2.19 -32.32 -17.68
C LEU A 3 2.01 -30.83 -17.40
N THR A 4 1.09 -30.18 -18.12
CA THR A 4 0.72 -28.79 -17.83
C THR A 4 0.02 -28.81 -16.49
N ASN A 5 0.77 -28.48 -15.44
CA ASN A 5 0.30 -28.39 -14.07
C ASN A 5 -0.79 -27.31 -14.02
N PRO A 6 -2.09 -27.64 -13.84
CA PRO A 6 -3.19 -26.68 -13.90
C PRO A 6 -3.19 -25.69 -12.71
N PHE A 7 -2.20 -25.81 -11.83
CA PHE A 7 -2.00 -24.97 -10.65
C PHE A 7 -1.06 -23.78 -10.91
N ASP A 8 -0.32 -23.76 -12.02
CA ASP A 8 0.65 -22.69 -12.28
C ASP A 8 0.01 -21.42 -12.88
N HIS A 9 -1.20 -21.53 -13.41
CA HIS A 9 -1.95 -20.38 -13.93
C HIS A 9 -2.97 -19.89 -12.90
N GLN A 10 -2.54 -18.98 -12.02
CA GLN A 10 -3.46 -18.27 -11.14
C GLN A 10 -4.32 -17.35 -12.01
N PRO A 11 -5.67 -17.48 -11.97
CA PRO A 11 -6.52 -16.58 -12.74
C PRO A 11 -6.29 -15.13 -12.29
N PRO A 12 -6.31 -14.16 -13.21
CA PRO A 12 -5.99 -12.75 -12.92
C PRO A 12 -6.86 -12.17 -11.80
N ALA A 13 -8.12 -12.62 -11.69
CA ALA A 13 -9.02 -12.23 -10.60
C ALA A 13 -8.48 -12.56 -9.18
N ARG A 14 -7.80 -13.70 -9.01
CA ARG A 14 -7.20 -14.06 -7.70
C ARG A 14 -5.98 -13.20 -7.39
N MET A 15 -5.15 -12.90 -8.39
CA MET A 15 -4.01 -12.00 -8.23
C MET A 15 -4.46 -10.58 -7.86
N VAL A 16 -5.50 -10.07 -8.53
CA VAL A 16 -6.12 -8.79 -8.21
C VAL A 16 -6.68 -8.78 -6.78
N ALA A 17 -7.40 -9.82 -6.37
CA ALA A 17 -7.92 -9.91 -5.00
C ALA A 17 -6.80 -9.85 -3.94
N GLY A 18 -5.68 -10.56 -4.19
CA GLY A 18 -4.49 -10.49 -3.34
C GLY A 18 -3.84 -9.10 -3.33
N ALA A 19 -3.73 -8.45 -4.49
CA ALA A 19 -3.21 -7.10 -4.61
C ALA A 19 -4.05 -6.10 -3.80
N LEU A 20 -5.38 -6.18 -3.92
CA LEU A 20 -6.32 -5.33 -3.20
C LEU A 20 -6.26 -5.54 -1.68
N ALA A 21 -6.12 -6.79 -1.21
CA ALA A 21 -5.95 -7.07 0.21
C ALA A 21 -4.69 -6.44 0.79
N HIS A 22 -3.58 -6.49 0.05
CA HIS A 22 -2.33 -5.84 0.44
C HIS A 22 -2.41 -4.31 0.36
N LEU A 23 -3.08 -3.76 -0.64
CA LEU A 23 -3.38 -2.33 -0.75
C LEU A 23 -4.22 -1.82 0.42
N ALA A 24 -5.32 -2.49 0.75
CA ALA A 24 -6.15 -2.15 1.89
C ALA A 24 -5.32 -2.15 3.19
N ARG A 25 -4.50 -3.18 3.39
CA ARG A 25 -3.60 -3.26 4.56
C ARG A 25 -2.59 -2.11 4.58
N HIS A 26 -2.06 -1.72 3.43
CA HIS A 26 -1.16 -0.57 3.32
C HIS A 26 -1.89 0.71 3.71
N MET A 27 -3.11 0.94 3.20
CA MET A 27 -3.91 2.13 3.53
C MET A 27 -4.24 2.20 5.02
N GLU A 28 -4.50 1.07 5.67
CA GLU A 28 -4.79 1.01 7.11
C GLU A 28 -3.57 1.27 8.00
N THR A 29 -2.39 0.81 7.59
CA THR A 29 -1.21 0.73 8.49
C THR A 29 -0.03 1.57 8.04
N GLY A 30 -0.06 2.12 6.83
CA GLY A 30 1.09 2.75 6.18
C GLY A 30 2.24 1.78 5.88
N CYS A 31 2.05 0.45 6.01
CA CYS A 31 3.15 -0.50 5.91
C CYS A 31 3.70 -0.60 4.48
N ALA A 32 4.95 -0.17 4.26
CA ALA A 32 5.61 -0.21 2.96
C ALA A 32 5.75 -1.64 2.39
N ARG A 33 5.87 -2.65 3.26
CA ARG A 33 5.93 -4.07 2.82
C ARG A 33 4.63 -4.48 2.13
N SER A 34 3.48 -4.05 2.65
CA SER A 34 2.18 -4.35 2.04
C SER A 34 2.03 -3.68 0.68
N ALA A 35 2.44 -2.41 0.54
CA ALA A 35 2.48 -1.73 -0.77
C ALA A 35 3.34 -2.48 -1.79
N ARG A 36 4.53 -2.95 -1.39
CA ARG A 36 5.41 -3.74 -2.27
C ARG A 36 4.76 -5.03 -2.77
N LEU A 37 4.08 -5.77 -1.88
CA LEU A 37 3.40 -7.01 -2.25
C LEU A 37 2.25 -6.76 -3.22
N ALA A 38 1.49 -5.67 -3.00
CA ALA A 38 0.47 -5.25 -3.94
C ALA A 38 1.05 -4.92 -5.33
N ALA A 39 2.15 -4.16 -5.39
CA ALA A 39 2.81 -3.81 -6.65
C ALA A 39 3.28 -5.06 -7.41
N MET A 40 3.90 -6.04 -6.73
CA MET A 40 4.34 -7.28 -7.37
C MET A 40 3.18 -8.08 -8.00
N LEU A 41 2.02 -8.14 -7.33
CA LEU A 41 0.85 -8.83 -7.86
C LEU A 41 0.24 -8.07 -9.05
N LEU A 42 0.22 -6.73 -8.99
CA LEU A 42 -0.26 -5.90 -10.09
C LEU A 42 0.65 -5.96 -11.32
N GLU A 43 1.97 -6.03 -11.13
CA GLU A 43 2.94 -6.25 -12.22
C GLU A 43 2.66 -7.58 -12.95
N GLN A 44 2.35 -8.63 -12.18
CA GLN A 44 1.98 -9.93 -12.75
C GLN A 44 0.68 -9.84 -13.56
N VAL A 45 -0.33 -9.15 -13.04
CA VAL A 45 -1.60 -8.90 -13.76
C VAL A 45 -1.36 -8.08 -15.03
N ALA A 46 -0.50 -7.05 -14.97
CA ALA A 46 -0.15 -6.21 -16.11
C ALA A 46 0.57 -6.96 -17.23
N SER A 47 1.27 -8.04 -16.89
CA SER A 47 2.04 -8.88 -17.81
C SER A 47 1.27 -10.09 -18.32
N ASP A 48 0.12 -10.40 -17.74
CA ASP A 48 -0.69 -11.58 -18.08
C ASP A 48 -1.47 -11.36 -19.38
N PRO A 49 -1.19 -12.09 -20.48
CA PRO A 49 -1.90 -11.93 -21.74
C PRO A 49 -3.38 -12.33 -21.68
N GLU A 50 -3.80 -13.10 -20.67
CA GLU A 50 -5.20 -13.46 -20.47
C GLU A 50 -6.00 -12.38 -19.72
N ALA A 51 -5.32 -11.39 -19.14
CA ALA A 51 -5.98 -10.27 -18.49
C ALA A 51 -6.50 -9.25 -19.53
N ASP A 52 -7.69 -8.73 -19.25
CA ASP A 52 -8.30 -7.65 -20.03
C ASP A 52 -7.35 -6.46 -20.21
N GLU A 53 -7.40 -5.81 -21.38
CA GLU A 53 -6.48 -4.72 -21.71
C GLU A 53 -6.61 -3.53 -20.75
N HIS A 54 -7.84 -3.15 -20.37
CA HIS A 54 -8.05 -2.08 -19.40
C HIS A 54 -7.52 -2.50 -18.02
N LEU A 55 -7.73 -3.76 -17.63
CA LEU A 55 -7.19 -4.28 -16.39
C LEU A 55 -5.66 -4.21 -16.37
N ARG A 56 -4.99 -4.60 -17.45
CA ARG A 56 -3.52 -4.49 -17.56
C ARG A 56 -3.04 -3.05 -17.49
N ALA A 57 -3.72 -2.13 -18.17
CA ALA A 57 -3.39 -0.71 -18.15
C ALA A 57 -3.52 -0.12 -16.73
N HIS A 58 -4.64 -0.39 -16.05
CA HIS A 58 -4.85 0.06 -14.66
C HIS A 58 -3.87 -0.57 -13.69
N ALA A 59 -3.50 -1.84 -13.88
CA ALA A 59 -2.50 -2.49 -13.04
C ALA A 59 -1.13 -1.81 -13.16
N ARG A 60 -0.69 -1.43 -14.38
CA ARG A 60 0.55 -0.67 -14.58
C ARG A 60 0.52 0.70 -13.91
N GLU A 61 -0.57 1.43 -14.09
CA GLU A 61 -0.76 2.74 -13.47
C GLU A 61 -0.65 2.66 -11.94
N LEU A 62 -1.29 1.65 -11.33
CA LEU A 62 -1.22 1.42 -9.89
C LEU A 62 0.20 1.05 -9.42
N VAL A 63 0.94 0.26 -10.19
CA VAL A 63 2.35 -0.03 -9.88
C VAL A 63 3.17 1.26 -9.85
N GLU A 64 3.05 2.11 -10.86
CA GLU A 64 3.78 3.38 -10.92
C GLU A 64 3.47 4.30 -9.74
N ILE A 65 2.20 4.36 -9.31
CA ILE A 65 1.80 5.14 -8.13
C ILE A 65 2.47 4.60 -6.87
N LEU A 66 2.41 3.28 -6.66
CA LEU A 66 3.00 2.64 -5.48
C LEU A 66 4.53 2.78 -5.44
N GLU A 67 5.20 2.77 -6.59
CA GLU A 67 6.64 3.00 -6.67
C GLU A 67 7.02 4.44 -6.34
N LYS A 68 6.29 5.43 -6.87
CA LYS A 68 6.46 6.85 -6.52
C LYS A 68 6.23 7.10 -5.03
N ASP A 69 5.21 6.47 -4.44
CA ASP A 69 4.93 6.57 -3.01
C ASP A 69 6.07 5.98 -2.16
N ARG A 70 6.64 4.86 -2.60
CA ARG A 70 7.83 4.27 -1.96
C ARG A 70 9.01 5.23 -2.03
N GLU A 71 9.27 5.83 -3.18
CA GLU A 71 10.36 6.80 -3.35
C GLU A 71 10.18 8.00 -2.43
N ARG A 72 8.95 8.53 -2.30
CA ARG A 72 8.64 9.62 -1.35
C ARG A 72 8.94 9.22 0.10
N GLN A 73 8.60 7.99 0.48
CA GLN A 73 8.88 7.48 1.83
C GLN A 73 10.38 7.27 2.08
N THR A 74 11.15 6.81 1.08
CA THR A 74 12.59 6.58 1.24
C THR A 74 13.42 7.85 1.20
N HIS A 75 12.99 8.84 0.41
CA HIS A 75 13.70 10.11 0.31
C HIS A 75 13.50 11.00 1.54
N GLY A 76 12.55 10.65 2.41
CA GLY A 76 12.22 11.42 3.60
C GLY A 76 11.65 12.75 3.19
N ASP A 77 10.43 13.03 3.61
CA ASP A 77 9.91 14.39 3.68
C ASP A 77 10.78 15.18 4.70
N SER A 78 11.99 15.56 4.29
CA SER A 78 12.74 16.68 4.83
C SER A 78 12.26 17.91 4.08
N VAL A 79 11.00 18.27 4.30
CA VAL A 79 10.65 19.69 4.25
C VAL A 79 11.20 20.27 5.55
N PRO A 80 12.31 21.04 5.57
CA PRO A 80 12.61 21.83 6.74
C PRO A 80 11.44 22.80 6.91
N ALA A 81 10.68 22.63 8.00
CA ALA A 81 9.62 23.55 8.38
C ALA A 81 10.15 24.99 8.26
N PRO A 82 9.60 25.85 7.40
CA PRO A 82 10.08 27.22 7.26
C PRO A 82 9.53 28.10 8.40
N ASN A 83 9.70 27.69 9.67
CA ASN A 83 9.41 28.46 10.91
C ASN A 83 9.24 27.56 12.16
N ALA A 84 10.32 26.98 12.70
CA ALA A 84 10.31 26.45 14.08
C ALA A 84 11.29 27.19 15.01
N ALA A 85 11.57 28.45 14.71
CA ALA A 85 12.01 29.40 15.72
C ALA A 85 10.75 30.05 16.30
N VAL A 86 10.62 30.01 17.64
CA VAL A 86 9.56 30.61 18.48
C VAL A 86 8.33 29.74 18.72
N SER A 87 8.44 28.85 19.70
CA SER A 87 7.76 29.03 21.00
C SER A 87 8.01 27.81 21.90
N THR A 88 9.09 27.89 22.67
CA THR A 88 9.07 27.44 24.06
C THR A 88 7.84 28.07 24.74
N ILE A 89 6.98 27.27 25.37
CA ILE A 89 6.25 27.52 26.64
C ILE A 89 5.24 26.37 26.83
N THR A 90 5.61 25.47 27.75
CA THR A 90 4.78 24.68 28.71
C THR A 90 3.30 24.40 28.41
N ASP A 91 2.89 23.13 28.49
CA ASP A 91 2.04 22.66 29.60
C ASP A 91 1.97 21.12 29.66
N THR A 92 2.37 20.58 30.82
CA THR A 92 2.38 19.16 31.15
C THR A 92 1.14 18.82 31.98
N THR A 93 -0.07 18.73 31.41
CA THR A 93 -1.22 18.12 32.11
C THR A 93 -2.31 17.64 31.14
N ARG A 94 -2.33 16.34 30.79
CA ARG A 94 -3.61 15.61 30.58
C ARG A 94 -3.43 14.09 30.59
N ARG A 95 -3.04 13.56 31.76
CA ARG A 95 -3.41 12.19 32.13
C ARG A 95 -4.83 12.22 32.69
N GLU A 96 -5.49 11.08 32.55
CA GLU A 96 -6.78 10.69 33.15
C GLU A 96 -8.04 11.06 32.36
N ARG A 97 -8.76 10.01 31.92
CA ARG A 97 -10.14 9.71 32.34
C ARG A 97 -10.86 8.87 31.28
N TRP A 98 -10.54 7.58 31.21
CA TRP A 98 -11.41 6.59 30.55
C TRP A 98 -11.52 5.35 31.43
N THR A 99 -12.31 5.45 32.50
CA THR A 99 -12.97 4.31 33.12
C THR A 99 -14.44 4.68 33.35
N ARG A 100 -15.32 3.72 33.06
CA ARG A 100 -16.80 3.75 33.10
C ARG A 100 -17.44 4.49 31.92
N THR A 101 -18.27 3.84 31.12
CA THR A 101 -19.59 3.38 31.59
C THR A 101 -20.09 2.20 30.76
N ARG A 102 -20.43 1.09 31.44
CA ARG A 102 -21.38 0.08 30.96
C ARG A 102 -22.78 0.63 31.19
N TYR A 103 -23.63 0.53 30.18
CA TYR A 103 -25.03 0.17 30.33
C TYR A 103 -25.36 -0.85 29.25
#